data_AF-A0A0F9KEL2-F1
#
_entry.id   AF-A0A0F9KEL2-F1
#
_cell.length_a   1.000
_cell.length_b   1.000
_cell.length_c   1.000
_cell.angle_alpha   90.00
_cell.angle_beta   90.00
_cell.angle_gamma   90.00
#
_symmetry.space_group_name_H-M   'P 1'
#
loop_
_entity.id
_entity.type
_entity.pdbx_description
1 polymer ?
#
loop_
_entity_poly.entity_id
_entity_poly.type
_entity_poly.pdbx_seq_one_letter_code
_entity_poly.pdbx_strand_id
1 'polypeptide(L)'
;CRETGEKIAEWRDANTPAYELARVAVALAIWCGGKLPHRLPFVKWEMNGPGWDFGRMFVLIFEYPHYYRKKTSGQVVDTETKKYGWHSDPTSKNELLMLYDRVIAHGGYINHSEFALEEAMYYIYFSDGYIGPAELVEENSSARKTHGDCVIADALTLEEGKVTILAVKVADIKPPRNSIGYRMKQFKERRENLNKKTWKHRFNF
;
A
#
# COMPACT_ATOMS: atom_id res chain seq x y z
N CYS A 1 -7.37 -2.33 2.89
CA CYS A 1 -7.96 -1.10 3.46
C CYS A 1 -6.95 -0.47 4.41
N ARG A 2 -6.64 0.83 4.26
CA ARG A 2 -5.61 1.48 5.10
C ARG A 2 -6.02 1.62 6.56
N GLU A 3 -7.32 1.74 6.84
CA GLU A 3 -7.82 1.97 8.19
C GLU A 3 -7.92 0.69 9.01
N THR A 4 -8.35 -0.40 8.37
CA THR A 4 -8.52 -1.71 9.03
C THR A 4 -7.34 -2.65 8.82
N GLY A 5 -6.43 -2.36 7.88
CA GLY A 5 -5.35 -3.28 7.50
C GLY A 5 -5.84 -4.53 6.76
N GLU A 6 -7.13 -4.64 6.48
CA GLU A 6 -7.72 -5.84 5.87
C GLU A 6 -7.65 -5.80 4.35
N LYS A 7 -7.37 -6.95 3.73
CA LYS A 7 -7.59 -7.19 2.31
C LYS A 7 -9.10 -7.31 2.06
N ILE A 8 -9.64 -6.41 1.25
CA ILE A 8 -11.09 -6.30 1.01
C ILE A 8 -11.58 -7.06 -0.23
N ALA A 9 -10.69 -7.27 -1.19
CA ALA A 9 -10.98 -7.95 -2.45
C ALA A 9 -9.68 -8.43 -3.08
N GLU A 10 -9.78 -9.47 -3.89
CA GLU A 10 -8.75 -9.89 -4.83
C GLU A 10 -9.37 -10.24 -6.17
N TRP A 11 -8.60 -10.01 -7.23
CA TRP A 11 -8.97 -10.41 -8.57
C TRP A 11 -7.78 -11.10 -9.21
N ARG A 12 -8.00 -12.32 -9.69
CA ARG A 12 -6.99 -13.18 -10.30
C ARG A 12 -7.56 -13.75 -11.58
N ASP A 13 -6.85 -13.51 -12.67
CA ASP A 13 -7.15 -14.15 -13.95
C ASP A 13 -5.86 -14.33 -14.75
N ALA A 14 -5.64 -15.54 -15.24
CA ALA A 14 -4.49 -15.87 -16.05
C ALA A 14 -4.65 -15.46 -17.52
N ASN A 15 -5.89 -15.17 -17.95
CA ASN A 15 -6.21 -14.93 -19.37
C ASN A 15 -6.31 -13.44 -19.71
N THR A 16 -6.44 -12.56 -18.72
CA THR A 16 -6.57 -11.12 -18.97
C THR A 16 -5.19 -10.52 -19.28
N PRO A 17 -5.02 -9.90 -20.46
CA PRO A 17 -3.77 -9.24 -20.80
C PRO A 17 -3.61 -7.92 -20.03
N ALA A 18 -2.36 -7.45 -19.90
CA ALA A 18 -2.00 -6.27 -19.11
C ALA A 18 -2.82 -5.00 -19.44
N TYR A 19 -3.13 -4.77 -20.72
CA TYR A 19 -3.90 -3.60 -21.16
C TYR A 19 -5.37 -3.65 -20.75
N GLU A 20 -5.99 -4.84 -20.70
CA GLU A 20 -7.36 -4.99 -20.19
C GLU A 20 -7.39 -4.90 -18.67
N LEU A 21 -6.39 -5.49 -17.99
CA LEU A 21 -6.23 -5.35 -16.55
C LEU A 21 -6.10 -3.88 -16.15
N ALA A 22 -5.41 -3.03 -16.93
CA ALA A 22 -5.36 -1.59 -16.68
C ALA A 22 -6.75 -0.95 -16.68
N ARG A 23 -7.62 -1.32 -17.63
CA ARG A 23 -9.01 -0.82 -17.69
C ARG A 23 -9.80 -1.27 -16.47
N VAL A 24 -9.70 -2.55 -16.10
CA VAL A 24 -10.40 -3.13 -14.95
C VAL A 24 -9.91 -2.48 -13.65
N ALA A 25 -8.60 -2.27 -13.50
CA ALA A 25 -8.00 -1.64 -12.33
C ALA A 25 -8.52 -0.20 -12.12
N VAL A 26 -8.65 0.59 -13.19
CA VAL A 26 -9.23 1.94 -13.11
C VAL A 26 -10.70 1.88 -12.69
N ALA A 27 -11.49 0.96 -13.25
CA ALA A 27 -12.88 0.78 -12.87
C ALA A 27 -13.03 0.39 -11.38
N LEU A 28 -12.22 -0.55 -10.91
CA LEU A 28 -12.16 -0.94 -9.49
C LEU A 28 -11.74 0.22 -8.60
N ALA A 29 -10.79 1.03 -9.03
CA ALA A 29 -10.34 2.20 -8.28
C ALA A 29 -11.44 3.25 -8.12
N ILE A 30 -12.23 3.50 -9.17
CA ILE A 30 -13.39 4.40 -9.12
C ILE A 30 -14.47 3.83 -8.20
N TRP A 31 -14.73 2.52 -8.27
CA TRP A 31 -15.75 1.85 -7.47
C TRP A 31 -15.41 1.81 -5.97
N CYS A 32 -14.18 1.42 -5.62
CA CYS A 32 -13.70 1.41 -4.24
C CYS A 32 -13.60 2.81 -3.64
N GLY A 33 -13.23 3.79 -4.47
CA GLY A 33 -12.98 5.15 -4.04
C GLY A 33 -11.78 5.28 -3.11
N GLY A 34 -11.66 6.46 -2.48
CA GLY A 34 -10.54 6.75 -1.59
C GLY A 34 -10.79 7.98 -0.74
N LYS A 35 -9.81 8.31 0.11
CA LYS A 35 -9.87 9.51 0.94
C LYS A 35 -9.69 10.78 0.09
N LEU A 36 -10.24 11.89 0.56
CA LEU A 36 -9.92 13.22 0.03
C LEU A 36 -8.40 13.49 0.12
N PRO A 37 -7.82 14.24 -0.84
CA PRO A 37 -8.50 15.01 -1.89
C PRO A 37 -8.82 14.22 -3.15
N HIS A 38 -8.11 13.13 -3.45
CA HIS A 38 -8.19 12.45 -4.74
C HIS A 38 -9.45 11.60 -4.93
N ARG A 39 -10.08 11.13 -3.82
CA ARG A 39 -11.21 10.17 -3.86
C ARG A 39 -10.93 8.88 -4.64
N LEU A 40 -9.65 8.59 -4.85
CA LEU A 40 -9.16 7.44 -5.58
C LEU A 40 -8.11 6.72 -4.73
N PRO A 41 -8.06 5.38 -4.76
CA PRO A 41 -7.07 4.63 -4.01
C PRO A 41 -5.67 4.89 -4.56
N PHE A 42 -4.67 4.78 -3.69
CA PHE A 42 -3.28 4.77 -4.12
C PHE A 42 -2.96 3.41 -4.74
N VAL A 43 -2.41 3.39 -5.94
CA VAL A 43 -2.12 2.15 -6.68
C VAL A 43 -0.61 1.94 -6.82
N LYS A 44 -0.12 0.79 -6.36
CA LYS A 44 1.26 0.31 -6.52
C LYS A 44 1.21 -1.04 -7.23
N TRP A 45 2.10 -1.25 -8.20
CA TRP A 45 2.22 -2.50 -8.95
C TRP A 45 3.69 -2.83 -9.21
N GLU A 46 3.98 -4.10 -9.48
CA GLU A 46 5.28 -4.52 -10.02
C GLU A 46 5.36 -4.15 -11.50
N MET A 47 6.38 -3.39 -11.87
CA MET A 47 6.60 -2.94 -13.26
C MET A 47 7.28 -4.01 -14.12
N ASN A 48 7.84 -5.05 -13.53
CA ASN A 48 8.62 -6.06 -14.24
C ASN A 48 7.73 -6.81 -15.25
N GLY A 49 8.26 -7.06 -16.45
CA GLY A 49 7.56 -7.76 -17.52
C GLY A 49 6.24 -7.07 -17.95
N PRO A 50 5.07 -7.74 -17.87
CA PRO A 50 3.79 -7.19 -18.30
C PRO A 50 3.35 -5.94 -17.52
N GLY A 51 3.91 -5.73 -16.31
CA GLY A 51 3.65 -4.56 -15.48
C GLY A 51 4.06 -3.22 -16.12
N TRP A 52 5.00 -3.25 -17.06
CA TRP A 52 5.41 -2.06 -17.81
C TRP A 52 4.30 -1.58 -18.75
N ASP A 53 3.70 -2.51 -19.50
CA ASP A 53 2.60 -2.20 -20.43
C ASP A 53 1.32 -1.83 -19.67
N PHE A 54 1.03 -2.54 -18.56
CA PHE A 54 -0.02 -2.13 -17.62
C PHE A 54 0.18 -0.67 -17.17
N GLY A 55 1.39 -0.33 -16.71
CA GLY A 55 1.71 1.01 -16.23
C GLY A 55 1.58 2.09 -17.32
N ARG A 56 2.00 1.77 -18.55
CA ARG A 56 1.81 2.64 -19.71
C ARG A 56 0.33 2.94 -19.94
N MET A 57 -0.52 1.92 -19.99
CA MET A 57 -1.97 2.09 -20.19
C MET A 57 -2.61 2.85 -19.02
N PHE A 58 -2.28 2.45 -17.80
CA PHE A 58 -2.85 3.01 -16.57
C PHE A 58 -2.50 4.49 -16.37
N VAL A 59 -1.25 4.88 -16.63
CA VAL A 59 -0.76 6.24 -16.39
C VAL A 59 -0.92 7.15 -17.60
N LEU A 60 -0.64 6.67 -18.81
CA LEU A 60 -0.60 7.54 -20.00
C LEU A 60 -1.90 7.55 -20.81
N ILE A 61 -2.69 6.47 -20.79
CA ILE A 61 -3.94 6.39 -21.56
C ILE A 61 -5.14 6.70 -20.68
N PHE A 62 -5.22 6.07 -19.51
CA PHE A 62 -6.30 6.33 -18.55
C PHE A 62 -6.02 7.50 -17.61
N GLU A 63 -4.82 8.09 -17.67
CA GLU A 63 -4.42 9.27 -16.91
C GLU A 63 -4.67 9.16 -15.39
N TYR A 64 -4.48 7.95 -14.84
CA TYR A 64 -4.76 7.72 -13.44
C TYR A 64 -3.79 8.54 -12.56
N PRO A 65 -4.27 9.41 -11.66
CA PRO A 65 -3.43 10.42 -11.03
C PRO A 65 -2.69 9.95 -9.76
N HIS A 66 -3.14 8.87 -9.11
CA HIS A 66 -2.75 8.53 -7.74
C HIS A 66 -2.00 7.20 -7.63
N TYR A 67 -0.74 7.17 -8.05
CA TYR A 67 0.05 5.94 -8.15
C TYR A 67 1.44 6.05 -7.56
N TYR A 68 2.06 4.88 -7.33
CA TYR A 68 3.43 4.78 -6.82
C TYR A 68 4.46 5.22 -7.85
N ARG A 69 5.39 6.06 -7.37
CA ARG A 69 6.62 6.43 -8.05
C ARG A 69 7.79 6.06 -7.17
N LYS A 70 8.82 5.45 -7.77
CA LYS A 70 10.01 5.06 -7.01
C LYS A 70 10.64 6.29 -6.37
N LYS A 71 10.92 6.23 -5.07
CA LYS A 71 11.66 7.27 -4.36
C LYS A 71 13.16 7.02 -4.50
N THR A 72 13.94 8.08 -4.60
CA THR A 72 15.41 7.96 -4.62
C THR A 72 15.90 7.77 -3.19
N SER A 73 16.38 6.57 -2.85
CA SER A 73 16.98 6.29 -1.54
C SER A 73 18.35 6.96 -1.40
N GLY A 74 18.71 7.39 -0.18
CA GLY A 74 20.01 7.99 0.13
C GLY A 74 20.07 9.53 0.12
N GLN A 75 18.94 10.21 -0.13
CA GLN A 75 18.83 11.65 0.04
C GLN A 75 18.17 11.99 1.39
N VAL A 76 18.58 13.11 2.01
CA VAL A 76 17.95 13.63 3.25
C VAL A 76 16.47 13.98 3.02
N VAL A 77 16.08 14.23 1.76
CA VAL A 77 14.71 14.47 1.33
C VAL A 77 14.35 13.44 0.26
N ASP A 78 13.29 12.68 0.50
CA ASP A 78 12.72 11.76 -0.47
C ASP A 78 12.24 12.54 -1.71
N THR A 79 12.94 12.43 -2.83
CA THR A 79 12.47 12.92 -4.12
C THR A 79 11.86 11.77 -4.93
N GLU A 80 10.62 11.95 -5.37
CA GLU A 80 9.95 10.98 -6.24
C GLU A 80 10.52 11.05 -7.66
N THR A 81 10.83 9.89 -8.23
CA THR A 81 11.28 9.79 -9.62
C THR A 81 10.11 9.95 -10.59
N LYS A 82 10.43 10.21 -11.86
CA LYS A 82 9.43 10.22 -12.95
C LYS A 82 8.98 8.82 -13.37
N LYS A 83 9.56 7.76 -12.81
CA LYS A 83 9.24 6.37 -13.17
C LYS A 83 8.04 5.90 -12.35
N TYR A 84 7.04 5.38 -13.05
CA TYR A 84 5.87 4.76 -12.43
C TYR A 84 6.16 3.32 -12.03
N GLY A 85 5.42 2.81 -11.05
CA GLY A 85 5.50 1.41 -10.62
C GLY A 85 6.71 1.11 -9.75
N TRP A 86 6.66 -0.04 -9.09
CA TRP A 86 7.74 -0.58 -8.29
C TRP A 86 8.55 -1.56 -9.13
N HIS A 87 9.87 -1.41 -9.14
CA HIS A 87 10.76 -2.29 -9.90
C HIS A 87 11.36 -3.32 -8.96
N SER A 88 11.12 -4.60 -9.21
CA SER A 88 11.69 -5.67 -8.42
C SER A 88 13.16 -5.89 -8.79
N ASP A 89 14.00 -5.90 -7.78
CA ASP A 89 15.36 -6.45 -7.78
C ASP A 89 15.49 -7.39 -6.58
N PRO A 90 16.48 -8.33 -6.54
CA PRO A 90 16.56 -9.32 -5.48
C PRO A 90 16.56 -8.72 -4.06
N THR A 91 17.21 -7.58 -3.88
CA THR A 91 17.30 -6.87 -2.60
C THR A 91 15.97 -6.25 -2.21
N SER A 92 15.35 -5.44 -3.07
CA SER A 92 14.07 -4.78 -2.80
C SER A 92 12.94 -5.79 -2.65
N LYS A 93 12.98 -6.90 -3.40
CA LYS A 93 12.03 -8.00 -3.23
C LYS A 93 12.17 -8.64 -1.84
N ASN A 94 13.41 -8.88 -1.38
CA ASN A 94 13.66 -9.41 -0.05
C ASN A 94 13.18 -8.43 1.04
N GLU A 95 13.51 -7.14 0.93
CA GLU A 95 13.04 -6.10 1.86
C GLU A 95 11.50 -6.02 1.94
N LEU A 96 10.83 -6.10 0.78
CA LEU A 96 9.37 -6.09 0.68
C LEU A 96 8.76 -7.30 1.38
N LEU A 97 9.30 -8.50 1.15
CA LEU A 97 8.82 -9.74 1.75
C LEU A 97 9.08 -9.80 3.25
N MET A 98 10.25 -9.35 3.72
CA MET A 98 10.55 -9.23 5.15
C MET A 98 9.62 -8.23 5.86
N LEU A 99 9.26 -7.14 5.18
CA LEU A 99 8.27 -6.19 5.71
C LEU A 99 6.89 -6.84 5.79
N TYR A 100 6.49 -7.59 4.76
CA TYR A 100 5.21 -8.30 4.71
C TYR A 100 5.08 -9.32 5.83
N ASP A 101 6.09 -10.19 6.00
CA ASP A 101 6.16 -11.18 7.09
C ASP A 101 6.01 -10.50 8.46
N ARG A 102 6.79 -9.45 8.73
CA ARG A 102 6.71 -8.69 9.98
C ARG A 102 5.32 -8.10 10.22
N VAL A 103 4.71 -7.52 9.19
CA VAL A 103 3.40 -6.85 9.33
C VAL A 103 2.29 -7.88 9.57
N ILE A 104 2.32 -9.04 8.91
CA ILE A 104 1.36 -10.13 9.19
C ILE A 104 1.56 -10.68 10.60
N ALA A 105 2.81 -10.97 10.99
CA ALA A 105 3.11 -11.54 12.31
C ALA A 105 2.64 -10.66 13.47
N HIS A 106 2.64 -9.33 13.29
CA HIS A 106 2.17 -8.37 14.29
C HIS A 106 0.69 -7.97 14.12
N GLY A 107 -0.08 -8.62 13.25
CA GLY A 107 -1.50 -8.31 13.02
C GLY A 107 -1.72 -6.94 12.38
N GLY A 108 -0.73 -6.41 11.66
CA GLY A 108 -0.82 -5.16 10.92
C GLY A 108 -1.50 -5.29 9.55
N TYR A 109 -1.62 -6.52 9.06
CA TYR A 109 -2.27 -6.87 7.79
C TYR A 109 -3.12 -8.12 7.98
N ILE A 110 -4.40 -8.03 7.60
CA ILE A 110 -5.36 -9.14 7.72
C ILE A 110 -5.70 -9.62 6.32
N ASN A 111 -5.27 -10.85 6.00
CA ASN A 111 -5.55 -11.50 4.72
C ASN A 111 -6.66 -12.54 4.91
N HIS A 112 -7.78 -12.38 4.21
CA HIS A 112 -8.89 -13.33 4.25
C HIS A 112 -8.86 -14.35 3.09
N SER A 113 -7.89 -14.22 2.17
CA SER A 113 -7.75 -15.17 1.07
C SER A 113 -6.94 -16.38 1.53
N GLU A 114 -7.60 -17.53 1.64
CA GLU A 114 -6.95 -18.81 1.91
C GLU A 114 -5.84 -19.09 0.88
N PHE A 115 -6.14 -18.93 -0.40
CA PHE A 115 -5.18 -19.14 -1.48
C PHE A 115 -3.92 -18.26 -1.34
N ALA A 116 -4.08 -16.97 -1.04
CA ALA A 116 -2.92 -16.08 -0.89
C ALA A 116 -2.06 -16.45 0.33
N LEU A 117 -2.70 -16.94 1.40
CA LEU A 117 -2.00 -17.43 2.59
C LEU A 117 -1.29 -18.76 2.33
N GLU A 118 -1.93 -19.69 1.62
CA GLU A 118 -1.30 -20.94 1.19
C GLU A 118 -0.08 -20.67 0.31
N GLU A 119 -0.20 -19.78 -0.68
CA GLU A 119 0.92 -19.34 -1.51
C GLU A 119 2.05 -18.74 -0.67
N ALA A 120 1.71 -17.93 0.35
CA ALA A 120 2.70 -17.34 1.26
C ALA A 120 3.45 -18.39 2.09
N MET A 121 2.81 -19.50 2.48
CA MET A 121 3.49 -20.58 3.24
C MET A 121 4.59 -21.27 2.44
N TYR A 122 4.53 -21.25 1.12
CA TYR A 122 5.58 -21.85 0.28
C TYR A 122 6.82 -20.97 0.14
N TYR A 123 6.81 -19.73 0.65
CA TYR A 123 8.01 -18.89 0.62
C TYR A 123 9.04 -19.35 1.65
N ILE A 124 10.26 -19.63 1.18
CA ILE A 124 11.39 -20.10 2.00
C ILE A 124 12.60 -19.18 1.84
N TYR A 125 13.52 -19.28 2.80
CA TYR A 125 14.86 -18.72 2.65
C TYR A 125 15.73 -19.69 1.85
N PHE A 126 16.34 -19.19 0.78
CA PHE A 126 17.36 -19.91 0.04
C PHE A 126 18.72 -19.85 0.76
N SER A 127 19.66 -20.69 0.32
CA SER A 127 21.01 -20.78 0.91
C SER A 127 21.83 -19.49 0.80
N ASP A 128 21.47 -18.61 -0.14
CA ASP A 128 22.09 -17.30 -0.36
C ASP A 128 21.44 -16.18 0.47
N GLY A 129 20.42 -16.49 1.28
CA GLY A 129 19.72 -15.56 2.15
C GLY A 129 18.59 -14.77 1.46
N TYR A 130 18.30 -15.02 0.19
CA TYR A 130 17.12 -14.45 -0.48
C TYR A 130 15.85 -15.25 -0.17
N ILE A 131 14.71 -14.58 -0.28
CA ILE A 131 13.38 -15.19 -0.04
C ILE A 131 12.71 -15.44 -1.39
N GLY A 132 12.14 -16.63 -1.55
CA GLY A 132 11.28 -16.95 -2.68
C GLY A 132 10.51 -18.25 -2.50
N PRO A 133 9.57 -18.56 -3.41
CA PRO A 133 8.77 -19.78 -3.33
C PRO A 133 9.62 -21.04 -3.46
N ALA A 134 9.33 -22.06 -2.65
CA ALA A 134 10.07 -23.32 -2.52
C ALA A 134 10.13 -24.12 -3.84
N GLU A 135 9.10 -24.04 -4.67
CA GLU A 135 9.06 -24.69 -5.99
C GLU A 135 10.08 -24.12 -6.99
N LEU A 136 10.75 -22.99 -6.70
CA LEU A 136 11.88 -22.54 -7.51
C LEU A 136 13.10 -23.47 -7.39
N VAL A 137 13.14 -24.38 -6.41
CA VAL A 137 14.25 -25.32 -6.18
C VAL A 137 14.18 -26.57 -7.07
N GLU A 138 12.98 -27.03 -7.46
CA GLU A 138 12.79 -28.23 -8.31
C GLU A 138 11.69 -28.03 -9.40
N GLU A 139 12.09 -28.18 -10.68
CA GLU A 139 11.26 -28.34 -11.91
C GLU A 139 10.56 -27.13 -12.61
N ASN A 140 9.74 -27.42 -13.65
CA ASN A 140 9.66 -26.79 -14.98
C ASN A 140 9.08 -25.36 -15.13
N SER A 141 9.60 -24.62 -16.13
CA SER A 141 9.49 -23.16 -16.35
C SER A 141 8.10 -22.53 -16.56
N SER A 142 7.07 -23.34 -16.83
CA SER A 142 5.71 -22.86 -17.10
C SER A 142 4.84 -22.72 -15.83
N ALA A 143 5.03 -23.60 -14.84
CA ALA A 143 4.39 -23.49 -13.51
C ALA A 143 5.12 -22.46 -12.60
N ARG A 144 6.38 -22.14 -12.91
CA ARG A 144 7.24 -21.17 -12.17
C ARG A 144 6.69 -19.74 -12.03
N LYS A 145 5.64 -19.37 -12.77
CA LYS A 145 5.14 -17.98 -12.83
C LYS A 145 3.86 -17.75 -12.02
N THR A 146 3.17 -18.80 -11.58
CA THR A 146 1.87 -18.67 -10.92
C THR A 146 1.92 -18.73 -9.39
N HIS A 147 3.07 -19.04 -8.79
CA HIS A 147 3.22 -19.31 -7.35
C HIS A 147 3.90 -18.18 -6.58
N GLY A 148 3.43 -16.95 -6.76
CA GLY A 148 3.93 -15.80 -5.99
C GLY A 148 3.27 -14.47 -6.31
N ASP A 149 2.40 -14.42 -7.31
CA ASP A 149 1.76 -13.18 -7.75
C ASP A 149 0.84 -12.60 -6.66
N CYS A 150 0.14 -13.44 -5.90
CA CYS A 150 -0.75 -12.96 -4.83
C CYS A 150 0.06 -12.43 -3.66
N VAL A 151 1.12 -13.16 -3.27
CA VAL A 151 2.02 -12.74 -2.19
C VAL A 151 2.68 -11.40 -2.52
N ILE A 152 3.17 -11.23 -3.75
CA ILE A 152 3.78 -9.98 -4.19
C ILE A 152 2.74 -8.86 -4.28
N ALA A 153 1.55 -9.12 -4.83
CA ALA A 153 0.48 -8.13 -4.88
C ALA A 153 0.06 -7.67 -3.48
N ASP A 154 -0.09 -8.60 -2.53
CA ASP A 154 -0.45 -8.29 -1.14
C ASP A 154 0.67 -7.50 -0.44
N ALA A 155 1.93 -7.91 -0.61
CA ALA A 155 3.08 -7.19 -0.05
C ALA A 155 3.21 -5.78 -0.62
N LEU A 156 2.93 -5.57 -1.91
CA LEU A 156 2.94 -4.24 -2.55
C LEU A 156 1.88 -3.28 -2.00
N THR A 157 0.87 -3.76 -1.26
CA THR A 157 -0.06 -2.86 -0.58
C THR A 157 0.58 -2.12 0.60
N LEU A 158 1.75 -2.56 1.06
CA LEU A 158 2.47 -1.96 2.18
C LEU A 158 3.31 -0.73 1.75
N GLU A 159 3.40 0.25 2.64
CA GLU A 159 4.28 1.41 2.47
C GLU A 159 5.71 1.08 2.93
N GLU A 160 6.69 1.32 2.07
CA GLU A 160 8.11 1.15 2.39
C GLU A 160 8.50 1.94 3.65
N GLY A 161 9.25 1.29 4.55
CA GLY A 161 9.76 1.92 5.78
C GLY A 161 8.73 2.14 6.89
N LYS A 162 7.48 1.71 6.72
CA LYS A 162 6.44 1.81 7.77
C LYS A 162 5.92 0.44 8.16
N VAL A 163 6.29 0.00 9.36
CA VAL A 163 5.61 -1.10 10.02
C VAL A 163 4.30 -0.55 10.57
N THR A 164 3.21 -0.77 9.83
CA THR A 164 1.88 -0.35 10.30
C THR A 164 1.36 -1.44 11.21
N ILE A 165 1.45 -1.24 12.53
CA ILE A 165 0.74 -2.07 13.49
C ILE A 165 -0.65 -1.48 13.64
N LEU A 166 -1.69 -2.30 13.49
CA LEU A 166 -3.07 -1.87 13.73
C LEU A 166 -3.22 -1.51 15.21
N ALA A 167 -2.99 -0.24 15.53
CA ALA A 167 -3.33 0.29 16.82
C ALA A 167 -4.85 0.35 16.90
N VAL A 168 -5.45 -0.43 17.81
CA VAL A 168 -6.84 -0.24 18.21
C VAL A 168 -6.96 1.21 18.64
N LYS A 169 -7.70 2.02 17.87
CA LYS A 169 -8.07 3.36 18.32
C LYS A 169 -8.90 3.15 19.59
N VAL A 170 -8.28 3.34 20.74
CA VAL A 170 -9.01 3.45 22.01
C VAL A 170 -10.04 4.53 21.77
N ALA A 171 -11.33 4.17 21.87
CA ALA A 171 -12.41 5.11 21.67
C ALA A 171 -12.11 6.37 22.49
N ASP A 172 -12.23 7.55 21.88
CA ASP A 172 -12.01 8.82 22.59
C ASP A 172 -13.00 8.88 23.76
N ILE A 173 -12.53 8.50 24.96
CA ILE A 173 -13.30 8.62 26.19
C ILE A 173 -13.44 10.12 26.41
N LYS A 174 -14.59 10.68 26.04
CA LYS A 174 -14.87 12.10 26.29
C LYS A 174 -14.76 12.30 27.80
N PRO A 175 -13.85 13.18 28.28
CA PRO A 175 -13.68 13.36 29.71
C PRO A 175 -15.01 13.85 30.29
N PRO A 176 -15.47 13.28 31.42
CA PRO A 176 -16.75 13.63 32.00
C PRO A 176 -16.82 15.13 32.30
N ARG A 177 -18.00 15.72 32.11
CA ARG A 177 -18.24 17.16 32.29
C ARG A 177 -17.77 17.59 33.69
N ASN A 178 -17.07 18.72 33.78
CA ASN A 178 -16.47 19.27 35.00
C ASN A 178 -15.24 18.55 35.58
N SER A 179 -14.75 17.45 34.98
CA SER A 179 -13.47 16.85 35.36
C SER A 179 -12.28 17.75 35.00
N ILE A 180 -11.12 17.48 35.61
CA ILE A 180 -9.85 18.13 35.25
C ILE A 180 -9.55 17.92 33.76
N GLY A 181 -9.77 16.70 33.24
CA GLY A 181 -9.61 16.39 31.82
C GLY A 181 -10.50 17.24 30.91
N TYR A 182 -11.75 17.50 31.31
CA TYR A 182 -12.66 18.36 30.56
C TYR A 182 -12.20 19.82 30.51
N ARG A 183 -11.74 20.36 31.65
CA ARG A 183 -11.20 21.73 31.72
C ARG A 183 -9.92 21.87 30.90
N MET A 184 -9.04 20.87 30.95
CA MET A 184 -7.80 20.85 30.17
C MET A 184 -8.06 20.77 28.66
N LYS A 185 -9.06 19.98 28.25
CA LYS A 185 -9.53 19.95 26.86
C LYS A 185 -10.05 21.32 26.40
N GLN A 186 -10.91 21.98 27.18
CA GLN A 186 -11.39 23.33 26.86
C GLN A 186 -10.26 24.35 26.77
N PHE A 187 -9.26 24.29 27.66
CA PHE A 187 -8.11 25.19 27.61
C PHE A 187 -7.29 25.00 26.32
N LYS A 188 -7.08 23.75 25.90
CA LYS A 188 -6.37 23.41 24.66
C LYS A 188 -7.13 23.89 23.42
N GLU A 189 -8.44 23.65 23.35
CA GLU A 189 -9.31 24.12 22.26
C GLU A 189 -9.32 25.65 22.16
N ARG A 190 -9.36 26.37 23.29
CA ARG A 190 -9.23 27.84 23.30
C ARG A 190 -7.88 28.30 22.77
N ARG A 191 -6.77 27.66 23.19
CA ARG A 191 -5.42 27.98 22.67
C ARG A 191 -5.30 27.72 21.17
N GLU A 192 -5.81 26.60 20.69
CA GLU A 192 -5.78 26.26 19.27
C GLU A 192 -6.62 27.24 18.44
N ASN A 193 -7.79 27.66 18.94
CA ASN A 193 -8.60 28.67 18.28
C ASN A 193 -7.96 30.07 18.31
N LEU A 194 -7.22 30.42 19.37
CA LEU A 194 -6.43 31.66 19.42
C LEU A 194 -5.24 31.63 18.46
N ASN A 195 -4.61 30.46 18.26
CA ASN A 195 -3.48 30.28 17.34
C ASN A 195 -3.89 30.11 15.87
N LYS A 196 -5.17 29.82 15.59
CA LYS A 196 -5.72 29.89 14.23
C LYS A 196 -5.82 31.36 13.80
N LYS A 197 -4.67 31.98 13.49
CA LYS A 197 -4.64 33.21 12.69
C LYS A 197 -5.26 32.90 11.33
N THR A 198 -6.49 33.35 11.12
CA THR A 198 -7.18 33.37 9.83
C THR A 198 -6.32 34.12 8.83
N TRP A 199 -5.78 33.43 7.82
CA TRP A 199 -5.08 34.02 6.68
C TRP A 199 -5.99 34.92 5.82
N LYS A 200 -7.31 34.91 6.07
CA LYS A 200 -8.36 35.56 5.26
C LYS A 200 -8.63 37.06 5.55
N HIS A 201 -7.64 37.86 5.95
CA HIS A 201 -7.83 39.32 6.08
C HIS A 201 -6.77 40.19 5.38
N ARG A 202 -6.26 39.75 4.23
CA ARG A 202 -5.61 40.65 3.27
C ARG A 202 -6.18 40.34 1.89
N PHE A 203 -6.64 41.38 1.19
CA PHE A 203 -7.40 41.39 -0.08
C PHE A 203 -8.92 41.42 0.06
N ASN A 204 -9.44 42.64 0.30
CA ASN A 204 -10.64 43.13 -0.36
C ASN A 204 -10.17 43.93 -1.59
N PHE A 205 -10.45 43.42 -2.79
CA PHE A 205 -10.64 44.18 -4.02
C PHE A 205 -11.82 43.56 -4.75
#